data_AF-A0A4D9EXC1-F1
#
_entry.id   AF-A0A4D9EXC1-F1
#
_cell.length_a   1.000
_cell.length_b   1.000
_cell.length_c   1.000
_cell.angle_alpha   90.00
_cell.angle_beta   90.00
_cell.angle_gamma   90.00
#
_symmetry.space_group_name_H-M   'P 1'
#
loop_
_entity.id
_entity.type
_entity.pdbx_description
1 polymer ?
#
loop_
_entity_poly.entity_id
_entity_poly.type
_entity_poly.pdbx_seq_one_letter_code
_entity_poly.pdbx_strand_id
1 'polypeptide(L)'
;MLQRGRALGLYCPGVVLGKAVPAQLPGGERCVGKPVEPAAARFRSYGPIGPGREGSVKPPSPLAPGLGRRLTPAKNPAGGFFTADIMVRPIIKTWGRTTRGSPSWALRGARPAALTSKGASNQGAALSPAAALAYDAAYDAELMPEGTRAWQNRSLRPQGAAAASSEPLKVPAAGGAEPGAEAGWTARMAEQTRPAPSSCDCFVALPPATASRAVIFGKNSDRPREEVQEVVYLPAATYARGTKLKCTYIEVEQAERTHAVILSRPAWLWGAEMGANEHGVCIGNEGVWTKEPVGEEEALLGMDLVRLGLERGRSAHEALQAITALLERYGQGGSCKEEPTPFVYHNTFLLADRTEAWVLETAGRYWAAQRIQEGTRNISNQLSIGTDITAEHAGLRRHARSQGWWSGDGEFSFTKVFSLTHQPVRMEAAKARYCAGKELLLQHAGHITAETIMDILRDKASGICVDSEGFRTTGSMVSILPQDPALPCVHFFTATPDPSRSVFKPFIFVANVTPVLQAMSPSFGDKDPVQKVPRFQSRVDRGHQLYRAHQAALDLMETSQEQGQKLQQTMQDLERQGLEAMKEMLAGGITFDPEELADLLFDCVDTEIKFYK
;
A
#
# COMPACT_ATOMS: atom_id res chain seq x y z
N MET A 1 27.15 58.60 22.25
CA MET A 1 28.61 58.79 22.12
C MET A 1 29.24 57.44 21.85
N LEU A 2 29.96 57.35 20.71
CA LEU A 2 30.96 56.38 20.23
C LEU A 2 30.65 54.85 20.32
N GLN A 3 30.42 54.14 19.20
CA GLN A 3 31.39 53.61 18.18
C GLN A 3 32.33 52.54 18.76
N ARG A 4 32.64 51.36 18.19
CA ARG A 4 32.68 50.70 16.84
C ARG A 4 32.63 49.16 17.12
N GLY A 5 32.33 48.21 16.23
CA GLY A 5 32.37 48.15 14.78
C GLY A 5 33.47 47.18 14.27
N ARG A 6 33.04 46.20 13.43
CA ARG A 6 33.79 45.38 12.44
C ARG A 6 34.50 44.09 12.93
N ALA A 7 34.75 43.07 12.12
CA ALA A 7 34.19 42.44 10.90
C ALA A 7 35.22 41.38 10.45
N LEU A 8 34.73 40.24 9.94
CA LEU A 8 35.25 39.38 8.86
C LEU A 8 36.77 39.09 8.72
N GLY A 9 37.09 37.79 8.61
CA GLY A 9 38.34 37.28 8.04
C GLY A 9 38.29 35.77 7.76
N LEU A 10 37.93 35.40 6.53
CA LEU A 10 38.19 34.08 5.94
C LEU A 10 39.70 33.82 5.86
N TYR A 11 40.16 32.59 6.14
CA TYR A 11 41.42 32.08 5.62
C TYR A 11 41.44 30.54 5.54
N CYS A 12 41.62 30.02 4.32
CA CYS A 12 42.06 28.66 4.04
C CYS A 12 43.60 28.56 4.12
N PRO A 13 44.14 27.36 4.36
CA PRO A 13 45.26 26.86 3.55
C PRO A 13 44.94 25.43 3.06
N GLY A 14 45.38 24.93 1.91
CA GLY A 14 46.63 25.20 1.20
C GLY A 14 47.34 23.86 1.01
N VAL A 15 47.27 23.32 -0.19
CA VAL A 15 47.86 22.05 -0.67
C VAL A 15 49.39 22.07 -0.55
N VAL A 16 50.00 20.96 -0.12
CA VAL A 16 51.45 20.71 -0.24
C VAL A 16 51.69 19.36 -0.94
N LEU A 17 52.40 19.44 -2.07
CA LEU A 17 53.03 18.35 -2.81
C LEU A 17 54.37 17.98 -2.16
N GLY A 18 54.66 16.67 -2.02
CA GLY A 18 55.97 16.17 -1.60
C GLY A 18 56.21 14.72 -2.07
N LYS A 19 57.36 14.51 -2.72
CA LYS A 19 57.77 13.33 -3.52
C LYS A 19 58.21 12.09 -2.71
N ALA A 20 58.22 10.95 -3.41
CA ALA A 20 58.86 9.63 -3.12
C ALA A 20 60.33 9.73 -2.65
N VAL A 21 61.00 8.75 -2.00
CA VAL A 21 61.35 7.34 -2.37
C VAL A 21 61.88 6.57 -1.07
N PRO A 22 62.45 5.32 -1.06
CA PRO A 22 61.85 4.02 -0.67
C PRO A 22 62.57 3.22 0.48
N ALA A 23 62.19 1.93 0.60
CA ALA A 23 62.85 0.78 1.28
C ALA A 23 62.44 0.56 2.76
N GLN A 24 62.23 -0.66 3.31
CA GLN A 24 62.65 -2.02 2.96
C GLN A 24 61.80 -3.03 3.77
N LEU A 25 61.41 -4.16 3.18
CA LEU A 25 60.87 -5.35 3.86
C LEU A 25 62.00 -6.32 4.25
N PRO A 26 61.73 -7.27 5.16
CA PRO A 26 61.99 -8.69 4.88
C PRO A 26 60.68 -9.48 5.05
N GLY A 27 60.22 -10.28 4.09
CA GLY A 27 60.70 -11.65 3.78
C GLY A 27 60.01 -12.65 4.74
N GLY A 28 59.32 -13.73 4.38
CA GLY A 28 58.99 -14.50 3.16
C GLY A 28 57.91 -15.52 3.64
N GLU A 29 57.02 -16.06 2.82
CA GLU A 29 57.26 -17.22 1.95
C GLU A 29 56.25 -17.25 0.78
N ARG A 30 56.71 -17.83 -0.33
CA ARG A 30 56.02 -18.00 -1.63
C ARG A 30 55.17 -19.28 -1.61
N CYS A 31 54.10 -19.40 -2.38
CA CYS A 31 54.06 -19.96 -3.76
C CYS A 31 52.57 -20.21 -4.09
N VAL A 32 52.01 -20.30 -5.30
CA VAL A 32 52.37 -20.13 -6.72
C VAL A 32 51.01 -20.18 -7.46
N GLY A 33 50.79 -19.35 -8.48
CA GLY A 33 49.62 -19.46 -9.37
C GLY A 33 49.48 -18.26 -10.31
N LYS A 34 49.79 -18.46 -11.59
CA LYS A 34 49.86 -17.45 -12.66
C LYS A 34 48.47 -16.92 -13.12
N PRO A 35 48.44 -15.74 -13.77
CA PRO A 35 47.22 -15.03 -14.17
C PRO A 35 46.76 -15.37 -15.60
N VAL A 36 45.47 -15.14 -15.89
CA VAL A 36 44.94 -15.03 -17.25
C VAL A 36 44.19 -13.70 -17.37
N GLU A 37 44.57 -12.94 -18.40
CA GLU A 37 44.07 -11.62 -18.81
C GLU A 37 42.66 -11.67 -19.43
N PRO A 38 42.00 -10.49 -19.58
CA PRO A 38 40.62 -10.37 -20.03
C PRO A 38 40.47 -10.39 -21.56
N ALA A 39 39.46 -11.08 -22.07
CA ALA A 39 39.12 -11.07 -23.48
C ALA A 39 38.32 -9.81 -23.87
N ALA A 40 38.92 -8.99 -24.72
CA ALA A 40 38.25 -7.98 -25.53
C ALA A 40 37.68 -8.64 -26.80
N ALA A 41 36.45 -8.28 -27.19
CA ALA A 41 35.89 -8.61 -28.50
C ALA A 41 35.52 -7.33 -29.26
N ARG A 42 36.13 -7.17 -30.44
CA ARG A 42 35.92 -6.10 -31.40
C ARG A 42 34.74 -6.41 -32.35
N PHE A 43 33.98 -5.35 -32.64
CA PHE A 43 33.22 -5.01 -33.86
C PHE A 43 33.11 -6.03 -35.02
N ARG A 44 31.88 -6.18 -35.55
CA ARG A 44 31.61 -6.05 -37.00
C ARG A 44 30.16 -5.63 -37.29
N SER A 45 30.04 -4.50 -37.99
CA SER A 45 28.88 -3.92 -38.65
C SER A 45 28.65 -4.57 -40.03
N TYR A 46 27.40 -4.75 -40.47
CA TYR A 46 27.00 -4.61 -41.87
C TYR A 46 25.50 -4.25 -41.98
N GLY A 47 25.21 -3.18 -42.73
CA GLY A 47 23.88 -2.76 -43.19
C GLY A 47 23.54 -3.28 -44.61
N PRO A 48 22.42 -2.83 -45.21
CA PRO A 48 21.54 -3.66 -46.04
C PRO A 48 21.59 -3.36 -47.56
N ILE A 49 21.19 -4.33 -48.40
CA ILE A 49 20.83 -4.16 -49.83
C ILE A 49 19.78 -5.23 -50.25
N GLY A 50 18.65 -4.84 -50.86
CA GLY A 50 17.73 -5.71 -51.66
C GLY A 50 17.88 -5.45 -53.18
N PRO A 51 16.90 -5.68 -54.09
CA PRO A 51 15.81 -6.67 -54.22
C PRO A 51 15.77 -7.39 -55.63
N GLY A 52 14.80 -8.31 -55.87
CA GLY A 52 14.35 -8.81 -57.22
C GLY A 52 13.84 -10.28 -57.23
N ARG A 53 12.52 -10.58 -57.40
CA ARG A 53 11.73 -10.97 -58.62
C ARG A 53 12.28 -12.22 -59.36
N GLU A 54 11.53 -13.21 -59.90
CA GLU A 54 10.16 -13.36 -60.44
C GLU A 54 9.86 -14.87 -60.73
N GLY A 55 8.58 -15.29 -60.89
CA GLY A 55 8.23 -16.56 -61.56
C GLY A 55 6.87 -17.22 -61.18
N SER A 56 5.83 -17.01 -62.00
CA SER A 56 4.46 -17.58 -61.97
C SER A 56 4.34 -18.88 -62.83
N VAL A 57 3.31 -19.74 -62.70
CA VAL A 57 2.06 -19.81 -63.52
C VAL A 57 1.20 -21.05 -63.07
N LYS A 58 -0.08 -21.04 -63.47
CA LYS A 58 -1.33 -21.64 -62.91
C LYS A 58 -1.92 -22.80 -63.81
N PRO A 59 -3.22 -23.22 -63.75
CA PRO A 59 -3.74 -24.58 -63.45
C PRO A 59 -4.44 -25.30 -64.65
N PRO A 60 -5.30 -26.34 -64.45
CA PRO A 60 -6.76 -26.15 -64.68
C PRO A 60 -7.77 -27.05 -63.90
N SER A 61 -9.08 -26.73 -63.97
CA SER A 61 -10.31 -27.56 -63.70
C SER A 61 -10.91 -28.06 -65.05
N PRO A 62 -12.06 -28.83 -65.22
CA PRO A 62 -13.42 -28.60 -64.65
C PRO A 62 -14.46 -29.78 -64.58
N LEU A 63 -15.73 -29.44 -64.19
CA LEU A 63 -17.07 -29.99 -64.54
C LEU A 63 -17.91 -30.91 -63.59
N ALA A 64 -19.22 -30.58 -63.52
CA ALA A 64 -20.38 -31.03 -62.67
C ALA A 64 -21.25 -32.14 -63.36
N PRO A 65 -22.57 -32.46 -63.07
CA PRO A 65 -23.60 -31.95 -62.11
C PRO A 65 -24.62 -33.00 -61.50
N GLY A 66 -25.62 -32.56 -60.69
CA GLY A 66 -26.99 -33.16 -60.71
C GLY A 66 -27.86 -33.27 -59.43
N LEU A 67 -29.02 -32.58 -59.44
CA LEU A 67 -30.33 -32.79 -58.73
C LEU A 67 -30.39 -32.76 -57.19
N GLY A 68 -31.31 -32.09 -56.47
CA GLY A 68 -32.56 -31.39 -56.78
C GLY A 68 -33.67 -31.81 -55.80
N ARG A 69 -34.18 -30.92 -54.93
CA ARG A 69 -35.61 -30.81 -54.53
C ARG A 69 -35.89 -29.65 -53.56
N ARG A 70 -37.02 -28.97 -53.83
CA ARG A 70 -37.65 -27.87 -53.08
C ARG A 70 -38.35 -28.39 -51.81
N LEU A 71 -38.47 -27.53 -50.80
CA LEU A 71 -39.70 -27.23 -50.03
C LEU A 71 -39.50 -25.91 -49.25
N THR A 72 -40.51 -25.04 -49.23
CA THR A 72 -40.65 -23.77 -48.49
C THR A 72 -41.87 -23.88 -47.55
N PRO A 73 -42.20 -22.89 -46.68
CA PRO A 73 -41.42 -22.24 -45.63
C PRO A 73 -42.15 -22.30 -44.26
N ALA A 74 -41.47 -22.08 -43.14
CA ALA A 74 -42.12 -21.75 -41.86
C ALA A 74 -41.48 -20.50 -41.24
N LYS A 75 -42.34 -19.57 -40.81
CA LYS A 75 -42.02 -18.25 -40.28
C LYS A 75 -41.77 -18.27 -38.76
N ASN A 76 -40.71 -17.55 -38.36
CA ASN A 76 -40.51 -16.73 -37.14
C ASN A 76 -40.39 -17.37 -35.73
N PRO A 77 -39.78 -16.67 -34.74
CA PRO A 77 -39.07 -15.38 -34.82
C PRO A 77 -37.64 -15.36 -34.23
N ALA A 78 -36.94 -14.30 -34.62
CA ALA A 78 -35.73 -13.70 -34.08
C ALA A 78 -35.30 -14.10 -32.64
N GLY A 79 -34.24 -14.90 -32.55
CA GLY A 79 -33.29 -14.88 -31.44
C GLY A 79 -32.06 -14.12 -31.91
N GLY A 80 -32.01 -12.81 -31.61
CA GLY A 80 -30.85 -11.98 -31.90
C GLY A 80 -29.70 -12.38 -30.99
N PHE A 81 -28.69 -13.06 -31.54
CA PHE A 81 -27.37 -13.16 -30.94
C PHE A 81 -26.76 -11.75 -30.94
N PHE A 82 -26.69 -11.11 -29.78
CA PHE A 82 -25.84 -9.94 -29.58
C PHE A 82 -24.39 -10.42 -29.50
N THR A 83 -23.67 -10.30 -30.60
CA THR A 83 -22.21 -10.38 -30.63
C THR A 83 -21.66 -9.14 -29.92
N ALA A 84 -20.85 -9.39 -28.89
CA ALA A 84 -20.15 -8.39 -28.10
C ALA A 84 -19.07 -7.72 -28.95
N ASP A 85 -19.45 -6.61 -29.59
CA ASP A 85 -18.56 -5.81 -30.40
C ASP A 85 -19.00 -4.35 -30.29
N ILE A 86 -18.79 -3.76 -29.11
CA ILE A 86 -18.84 -2.33 -28.74
C ILE A 86 -18.40 -2.32 -27.28
N MET A 87 -17.22 -1.76 -26.93
CA MET A 87 -16.96 -1.16 -25.61
C MET A 87 -15.48 -0.71 -25.50
N VAL A 88 -15.18 0.46 -26.05
CA VAL A 88 -14.07 1.32 -25.55
C VAL A 88 -14.46 2.80 -25.76
N ARG A 89 -15.17 3.12 -26.86
CA ARG A 89 -15.63 4.49 -27.13
C ARG A 89 -16.84 5.00 -26.34
N PRO A 90 -17.76 4.18 -25.77
CA PRO A 90 -18.86 4.74 -25.00
C PRO A 90 -18.55 4.94 -23.52
N ILE A 91 -17.56 4.27 -22.91
CA ILE A 91 -17.38 4.29 -21.45
C ILE A 91 -17.14 5.74 -20.99
N ILE A 92 -16.27 6.48 -21.68
CA ILE A 92 -16.05 7.91 -21.39
C ILE A 92 -17.29 8.80 -21.69
N LYS A 93 -18.18 8.43 -22.64
CA LYS A 93 -19.41 9.20 -22.94
C LYS A 93 -20.63 8.83 -22.08
N THR A 94 -20.64 7.67 -21.43
CA THR A 94 -21.63 7.30 -20.40
C THR A 94 -21.18 7.68 -18.99
N TRP A 95 -19.92 8.10 -18.82
CA TRP A 95 -19.35 8.61 -17.56
C TRP A 95 -19.53 10.15 -17.40
N GLY A 96 -20.53 10.74 -18.07
CA GLY A 96 -20.75 12.20 -18.02
C GLY A 96 -22.15 12.70 -18.42
N ARG A 97 -23.18 11.85 -18.47
CA ARG A 97 -24.57 12.31 -18.71
C ARG A 97 -25.62 11.53 -17.92
N THR A 98 -25.73 11.83 -16.64
CA THR A 98 -27.04 11.92 -15.96
C THR A 98 -27.43 13.39 -15.88
N THR A 99 -28.18 13.83 -16.88
CA THR A 99 -28.87 15.12 -16.85
C THR A 99 -29.75 15.21 -15.60
N ARG A 100 -29.58 16.28 -14.82
CA ARG A 100 -30.54 16.75 -13.82
C ARG A 100 -31.95 16.76 -14.42
N GLY A 101 -32.81 15.87 -13.94
CA GLY A 101 -34.24 15.90 -14.18
C GLY A 101 -34.96 15.98 -12.84
N SER A 102 -35.12 17.17 -12.29
CA SER A 102 -36.11 17.40 -11.23
C SER A 102 -37.51 17.33 -11.85
N PRO A 103 -38.45 16.53 -11.34
CA PRO A 103 -39.85 16.67 -11.69
C PRO A 103 -40.43 17.83 -10.87
N SER A 104 -40.58 19.01 -11.49
CA SER A 104 -41.39 20.08 -10.92
C SER A 104 -42.87 19.76 -11.11
N TRP A 105 -43.60 19.54 -10.03
CA TRP A 105 -45.05 19.73 -10.00
C TRP A 105 -45.33 21.22 -9.79
N ALA A 106 -46.20 21.76 -10.63
CA ALA A 106 -46.59 23.16 -10.64
C ALA A 106 -47.48 23.49 -9.42
N LEU A 107 -47.16 24.58 -8.72
CA LEU A 107 -48.16 25.37 -8.00
C LEU A 107 -47.84 26.86 -8.15
N ARG A 108 -48.90 27.59 -8.46
CA ARG A 108 -48.98 29.00 -8.86
C ARG A 108 -48.52 29.94 -7.76
N GLY A 109 -47.97 31.10 -8.14
CA GLY A 109 -48.09 32.31 -7.30
C GLY A 109 -46.98 33.35 -7.45
N ALA A 110 -47.30 34.45 -8.12
CA ALA A 110 -46.79 35.82 -7.92
C ALA A 110 -45.30 36.15 -8.21
N ARG A 111 -45.12 36.91 -9.30
CA ARG A 111 -44.09 37.99 -9.47
C ARG A 111 -44.40 39.14 -8.49
N PRO A 112 -43.44 40.02 -8.07
CA PRO A 112 -42.62 40.91 -8.94
C PRO A 112 -41.17 41.12 -8.40
N ALA A 113 -40.24 41.92 -8.91
CA ALA A 113 -40.14 42.93 -9.95
C ALA A 113 -38.67 42.98 -10.44
N ALA A 114 -38.44 43.50 -11.64
CA ALA A 114 -37.14 43.75 -12.22
C ALA A 114 -36.48 45.02 -11.67
N LEU A 115 -35.15 45.01 -11.53
CA LEU A 115 -34.31 46.20 -11.56
C LEU A 115 -33.01 45.88 -12.32
N THR A 116 -32.81 46.66 -13.38
CA THR A 116 -31.66 46.63 -14.27
C THR A 116 -30.55 47.52 -13.73
N SER A 117 -29.28 47.11 -13.86
CA SER A 117 -28.26 47.80 -14.67
C SER A 117 -26.81 47.62 -14.18
N LYS A 118 -25.96 47.28 -15.15
CA LYS A 118 -24.56 47.70 -15.41
C LYS A 118 -23.45 47.37 -14.39
N GLY A 119 -22.50 46.55 -14.86
CA GLY A 119 -21.12 47.01 -15.03
C GLY A 119 -20.02 46.28 -14.24
N ALA A 120 -19.18 45.57 -15.00
CA ALA A 120 -17.73 45.38 -14.81
C ALA A 120 -17.17 44.22 -13.95
N SER A 121 -16.18 43.58 -14.60
CA SER A 121 -15.02 42.81 -14.11
C SER A 121 -15.18 41.33 -13.72
N ASN A 122 -14.54 40.50 -14.56
CA ASN A 122 -14.04 39.16 -14.29
C ASN A 122 -13.23 39.10 -12.99
N GLN A 123 -13.68 38.29 -12.03
CA GLN A 123 -12.82 37.51 -11.14
C GLN A 123 -13.51 36.17 -10.88
N GLY A 124 -12.83 35.07 -11.20
CA GLY A 124 -13.29 33.72 -10.92
C GLY A 124 -13.35 33.51 -9.40
N ALA A 125 -14.55 33.34 -8.88
CA ALA A 125 -14.76 33.00 -7.48
C ALA A 125 -14.38 31.54 -7.26
N ALA A 126 -13.26 31.32 -6.58
CA ALA A 126 -12.94 30.06 -5.93
C ALA A 126 -14.08 29.69 -4.97
N LEU A 127 -14.44 28.40 -4.95
CA LEU A 127 -15.31 27.83 -3.92
C LEU A 127 -14.71 28.12 -2.54
N SER A 128 -15.56 28.51 -1.60
CA SER A 128 -15.12 28.99 -0.28
C SER A 128 -14.52 27.86 0.58
N PRO A 129 -13.62 28.18 1.54
CA PRO A 129 -12.98 27.22 2.45
C PRO A 129 -13.94 26.38 3.34
N ALA A 130 -15.25 26.60 3.25
CA ALA A 130 -16.25 26.00 4.14
C ALA A 130 -16.56 24.52 3.82
N ALA A 131 -16.30 24.04 2.61
CA ALA A 131 -16.55 22.63 2.24
C ALA A 131 -15.41 21.69 2.67
N ALA A 132 -14.16 22.17 2.71
CA ALA A 132 -13.01 21.40 3.19
C ALA A 132 -12.97 21.31 4.73
N LEU A 133 -13.45 22.34 5.43
CA LEU A 133 -13.59 22.33 6.88
C LEU A 133 -14.66 21.36 7.39
N ALA A 134 -15.70 21.06 6.61
CA ALA A 134 -16.74 20.12 7.02
C ALA A 134 -16.27 18.64 7.04
N TYR A 135 -15.18 18.31 6.33
CA TYR A 135 -14.66 16.95 6.24
C TYR A 135 -13.65 16.61 7.35
N ASP A 136 -12.81 17.57 7.76
CA ASP A 136 -11.94 17.46 8.95
C ASP A 136 -12.71 17.75 10.26
N ALA A 137 -13.65 18.71 10.28
CA ALA A 137 -14.37 19.07 11.50
C ALA A 137 -15.45 18.05 11.91
N ALA A 138 -16.00 17.25 11.00
CA ALA A 138 -16.89 16.15 11.38
C ALA A 138 -16.13 14.99 12.06
N TYR A 139 -14.80 14.94 11.94
CA TYR A 139 -13.95 13.97 12.62
C TYR A 139 -13.32 14.55 13.90
N ASP A 140 -13.02 15.86 13.94
CA ASP A 140 -12.33 16.50 15.08
C ASP A 140 -13.20 17.38 16.00
N ALA A 141 -14.44 17.76 15.65
CA ALA A 141 -15.22 18.76 16.42
C ALA A 141 -16.24 18.20 17.45
N GLU A 142 -16.33 16.88 17.69
CA GLU A 142 -17.13 16.31 18.79
C GLU A 142 -16.31 15.97 20.06
N LEU A 143 -14.99 16.24 20.07
CA LEU A 143 -14.10 15.97 21.21
C LEU A 143 -13.64 17.25 21.95
N MET A 144 -14.55 18.10 22.42
CA MET A 144 -14.25 19.05 23.50
C MET A 144 -15.51 19.36 24.33
N PRO A 145 -15.55 19.04 25.63
CA PRO A 145 -16.64 19.42 26.52
C PRO A 145 -16.53 20.90 26.95
N GLU A 146 -17.67 21.60 26.97
CA GLU A 146 -17.82 22.84 27.74
C GLU A 146 -17.62 22.54 29.24
N GLY A 147 -16.66 23.20 29.89
CA GLY A 147 -16.59 23.17 31.36
C GLY A 147 -15.25 23.42 32.02
N THR A 148 -14.62 24.59 31.79
CA THR A 148 -13.66 25.12 32.75
C THR A 148 -14.35 25.40 34.09
N ARG A 149 -14.01 24.65 35.16
CA ARG A 149 -13.94 25.15 36.54
C ARG A 149 -13.22 24.19 37.50
N ALA A 150 -12.06 24.65 37.96
CA ALA A 150 -11.45 24.50 39.29
C ALA A 150 -11.53 23.14 39.99
N TRP A 151 -10.38 22.51 40.29
CA TRP A 151 -10.08 22.01 41.64
C TRP A 151 -8.56 22.01 41.89
N GLN A 152 -8.19 22.62 43.01
CA GLN A 152 -6.83 22.80 43.53
C GLN A 152 -6.30 21.52 44.21
N ASN A 153 -4.97 21.41 44.24
CA ASN A 153 -4.13 20.84 45.30
C ASN A 153 -4.80 19.92 46.33
N ARG A 154 -4.36 18.64 46.34
CA ARG A 154 -3.93 18.02 47.59
C ARG A 154 -3.02 16.80 47.35
N SER A 155 -1.76 16.95 47.73
CA SER A 155 -0.87 15.85 48.10
C SER A 155 -1.43 15.14 49.32
N LEU A 156 -1.36 13.80 49.39
CA LEU A 156 -1.17 13.06 50.63
C LEU A 156 -0.50 11.70 50.33
N ARG A 157 0.50 11.40 51.17
CA ARG A 157 1.38 10.22 51.22
C ARG A 157 0.67 8.99 51.85
N PRO A 158 1.31 7.80 51.84
CA PRO A 158 0.64 6.50 52.02
C PRO A 158 0.62 6.00 53.48
N GLN A 159 -0.33 5.11 53.77
CA GLN A 159 -0.38 4.12 54.86
C GLN A 159 -1.18 2.94 54.29
N GLY A 160 -0.96 1.65 54.55
CA GLY A 160 -0.26 0.92 55.60
C GLY A 160 -0.93 -0.47 55.61
N ALA A 161 -0.13 -1.53 55.75
CA ALA A 161 -0.51 -2.94 55.52
C ALA A 161 -1.56 -3.52 56.49
N ALA A 162 -2.25 -4.59 56.06
CA ALA A 162 -2.65 -5.72 56.90
C ALA A 162 -2.90 -6.98 56.05
N ALA A 163 -2.51 -8.13 56.61
CA ALA A 163 -2.35 -9.43 55.96
C ALA A 163 -3.51 -10.42 56.22
N ALA A 164 -3.54 -11.49 55.42
CA ALA A 164 -4.02 -12.87 55.67
C ALA A 164 -4.68 -13.41 54.39
N SER A 165 -4.61 -14.68 53.97
CA SER A 165 -3.84 -15.88 54.32
C SER A 165 -4.19 -16.92 53.24
N SER A 166 -3.24 -17.78 52.92
CA SER A 166 -3.23 -18.87 51.94
C SER A 166 -4.21 -20.03 52.22
N GLU A 167 -4.71 -20.72 51.17
CA GLU A 167 -4.48 -22.17 50.95
C GLU A 167 -4.94 -22.64 49.54
N PRO A 168 -4.37 -23.76 48.99
CA PRO A 168 -4.36 -24.08 47.56
C PRO A 168 -5.25 -25.28 47.14
N LEU A 169 -5.70 -25.29 45.88
CA LEU A 169 -6.46 -26.41 45.29
C LEU A 169 -5.56 -27.59 44.86
N LYS A 170 -6.03 -28.80 45.19
CA LYS A 170 -5.40 -30.11 44.97
C LYS A 170 -5.47 -30.61 43.52
N VAL A 171 -4.38 -31.25 43.10
CA VAL A 171 -4.25 -32.15 41.94
C VAL A 171 -4.50 -33.60 42.40
N PRO A 172 -5.12 -34.48 41.58
CA PRO A 172 -4.97 -35.92 41.75
C PRO A 172 -4.10 -36.56 40.65
N ALA A 173 -3.25 -37.48 41.08
CA ALA A 173 -2.29 -38.25 40.31
C ALA A 173 -2.88 -39.57 39.75
N ALA A 174 -2.14 -40.14 38.80
CA ALA A 174 -2.43 -41.30 37.97
C ALA A 174 -2.37 -42.68 38.67
N GLY A 175 -2.96 -43.69 38.03
CA GLY A 175 -2.68 -45.12 38.20
C GLY A 175 -3.04 -45.87 36.90
N GLY A 176 -2.12 -46.71 36.39
CA GLY A 176 -2.23 -47.36 35.07
C GLY A 176 -2.30 -48.90 35.13
N ALA A 177 -2.49 -49.52 33.94
CA ALA A 177 -1.98 -50.84 33.52
C ALA A 177 -2.47 -51.24 32.09
N GLU A 178 -1.54 -51.26 31.11
CA GLU A 178 -1.13 -52.41 30.23
C GLU A 178 -2.14 -53.12 29.25
N PRO A 179 -1.68 -53.81 28.16
CA PRO A 179 -1.89 -53.37 26.78
C PRO A 179 -2.58 -54.40 25.85
N GLY A 180 -3.03 -53.96 24.67
CA GLY A 180 -3.34 -54.86 23.55
C GLY A 180 -4.33 -54.30 22.53
N ALA A 181 -3.84 -54.07 21.30
CA ALA A 181 -4.51 -54.24 19.99
C ALA A 181 -3.96 -53.21 18.99
N GLU A 182 -3.05 -53.70 18.15
CA GLU A 182 -2.51 -53.01 16.99
C GLU A 182 -3.54 -52.79 15.87
N ALA A 183 -3.17 -51.82 15.02
CA ALA A 183 -3.44 -51.75 13.58
C ALA A 183 -4.86 -51.37 13.14
N GLY A 184 -5.04 -50.08 12.84
CA GLY A 184 -6.16 -49.68 11.97
C GLY A 184 -6.52 -48.20 11.87
N TRP A 185 -5.82 -47.24 12.47
CA TRP A 185 -6.31 -45.85 12.50
C TRP A 185 -5.23 -44.74 12.53
N THR A 186 -4.13 -44.88 11.78
CA THR A 186 -3.04 -43.86 11.78
C THR A 186 -2.75 -43.21 10.42
N ALA A 187 -3.76 -43.02 9.58
CA ALA A 187 -3.60 -42.30 8.30
C ALA A 187 -4.54 -41.09 8.10
N ARG A 188 -5.31 -40.66 9.11
CA ARG A 188 -6.30 -39.57 8.92
C ARG A 188 -6.39 -38.47 9.98
N MET A 189 -5.53 -38.42 11.00
CA MET A 189 -5.57 -37.34 12.01
C MET A 189 -4.19 -36.77 12.37
N ALA A 190 -3.32 -36.61 11.38
CA ALA A 190 -2.08 -35.84 11.50
C ALA A 190 -2.06 -34.59 10.59
N GLU A 191 -3.23 -34.09 10.20
CA GLU A 191 -3.39 -32.71 9.76
C GLU A 191 -3.53 -31.83 11.02
N GLN A 192 -2.47 -31.81 11.83
CA GLN A 192 -2.36 -30.79 12.88
C GLN A 192 -2.29 -29.44 12.16
N THR A 193 -3.34 -28.65 12.37
CA THR A 193 -3.50 -27.26 11.96
C THR A 193 -2.19 -26.50 12.10
N ARG A 194 -1.46 -26.36 10.99
CA ARG A 194 -0.37 -25.41 10.89
C ARG A 194 -0.98 -24.03 11.14
N PRO A 195 -0.42 -23.18 12.01
CA PRO A 195 -0.87 -21.81 12.14
C PRO A 195 -0.86 -21.18 10.74
N ALA A 196 -2.02 -20.76 10.29
CA ALA A 196 -2.18 -20.12 8.99
C ALA A 196 -1.21 -18.93 8.84
N PRO A 197 -0.55 -18.78 7.68
CA PRO A 197 0.31 -17.64 7.41
C PRO A 197 -0.52 -16.35 7.44
N SER A 198 -0.02 -15.32 8.14
CA SER A 198 -0.74 -14.08 8.46
C SER A 198 0.20 -12.90 8.30
N SER A 199 0.28 -12.32 7.09
CA SER A 199 1.51 -11.58 6.77
C SER A 199 1.42 -10.82 5.43
N CYS A 200 1.79 -9.54 5.43
CA CYS A 200 1.82 -8.56 4.32
C CYS A 200 3.02 -8.74 3.36
N ASP A 201 2.92 -8.23 2.12
CA ASP A 201 4.03 -8.09 1.17
C ASP A 201 3.96 -6.75 0.40
N CYS A 202 5.11 -6.10 0.22
CA CYS A 202 5.31 -4.96 -0.67
C CYS A 202 6.33 -5.29 -1.77
N PHE A 203 6.15 -4.70 -2.95
CA PHE A 203 6.98 -4.86 -4.13
C PHE A 203 7.28 -3.49 -4.76
N VAL A 204 8.49 -3.34 -5.27
CA VAL A 204 8.85 -2.23 -6.15
C VAL A 204 9.75 -2.73 -7.28
N ALA A 205 9.49 -2.21 -8.48
CA ALA A 205 10.34 -2.38 -9.64
C ALA A 205 10.66 -0.99 -10.22
N LEU A 206 11.94 -0.73 -10.42
CA LEU A 206 12.46 0.51 -10.97
C LEU A 206 13.11 0.21 -12.33
N PRO A 207 13.13 1.17 -13.28
CA PRO A 207 13.90 1.02 -14.51
C PRO A 207 15.36 0.65 -14.20
N PRO A 208 15.99 -0.25 -14.97
CA PRO A 208 15.52 -0.85 -16.21
C PRO A 208 14.72 -2.15 -16.02
N ALA A 209 14.28 -2.52 -14.81
CA ALA A 209 13.52 -3.76 -14.59
C ALA A 209 12.05 -3.68 -15.07
N THR A 210 11.54 -2.48 -15.29
CA THR A 210 10.17 -2.23 -15.76
C THR A 210 10.11 -2.09 -17.27
N ALA A 211 8.97 -2.48 -17.86
CA ALA A 211 8.77 -2.44 -19.32
C ALA A 211 8.72 -1.00 -19.89
N SER A 212 8.45 -0.02 -19.02
CA SER A 212 8.41 1.40 -19.35
C SER A 212 9.34 2.19 -18.41
N ARG A 213 9.59 3.46 -18.70
CA ARG A 213 10.36 4.35 -17.82
C ARG A 213 9.52 4.84 -16.64
N ALA A 214 8.99 3.90 -15.86
CA ALA A 214 8.19 4.14 -14.68
C ALA A 214 8.64 3.21 -13.55
N VAL A 215 8.52 3.70 -12.31
CA VAL A 215 8.58 2.85 -11.12
C VAL A 215 7.20 2.22 -10.92
N ILE A 216 7.15 0.91 -10.67
CA ILE A 216 5.93 0.18 -10.34
C ILE A 216 6.02 -0.23 -8.87
N PHE A 217 5.03 0.18 -8.07
CA PHE A 217 4.91 -0.18 -6.65
C PHE A 217 3.68 -1.05 -6.43
N GLY A 218 3.72 -1.99 -5.49
CA GLY A 218 2.54 -2.76 -5.10
C GLY A 218 2.58 -3.24 -3.66
N LYS A 219 1.40 -3.42 -3.05
CA LYS A 219 1.26 -3.84 -1.65
C LYS A 219 -0.02 -4.63 -1.40
N ASN A 220 0.08 -5.70 -0.62
CA ASN A 220 -1.03 -6.42 -0.01
C ASN A 220 -1.09 -6.12 1.49
N SER A 221 -2.27 -5.74 2.01
CA SER A 221 -2.50 -5.57 3.44
C SER A 221 -3.19 -6.82 4.00
N ASP A 222 -2.46 -7.61 4.77
CA ASP A 222 -2.94 -8.84 5.38
C ASP A 222 -3.32 -8.61 6.83
N ARG A 223 -4.62 -8.65 7.08
CA ARG A 223 -5.25 -8.21 8.33
C ARG A 223 -6.24 -9.27 8.82
N PRO A 224 -6.77 -9.16 10.05
CA PRO A 224 -7.83 -10.07 10.50
C PRO A 224 -8.95 -10.15 9.45
N ARG A 225 -9.46 -11.37 9.20
CA ARG A 225 -10.35 -11.65 8.05
C ARG A 225 -11.53 -10.68 7.89
N GLU A 226 -12.14 -10.29 9.01
CA GLU A 226 -13.32 -9.42 9.06
C GLU A 226 -12.98 -7.93 9.19
N GLU A 227 -11.69 -7.57 9.18
CA GLU A 227 -11.26 -6.18 9.30
C GLU A 227 -11.49 -5.44 7.96
N VAL A 228 -12.40 -4.48 7.99
CA VAL A 228 -12.75 -3.67 6.81
C VAL A 228 -11.65 -2.65 6.51
N GLN A 229 -11.24 -2.58 5.25
CA GLN A 229 -10.36 -1.54 4.72
C GLN A 229 -11.19 -0.48 3.99
N GLU A 230 -10.82 0.78 4.15
CA GLU A 230 -11.35 1.92 3.42
C GLU A 230 -10.34 2.37 2.38
N VAL A 231 -10.82 3.03 1.32
CA VAL A 231 -9.99 3.83 0.41
C VAL A 231 -10.45 5.28 0.48
N VAL A 232 -9.59 6.16 0.99
CA VAL A 232 -9.95 7.54 1.35
C VAL A 232 -8.98 8.53 0.73
N TYR A 233 -9.52 9.50 -0.01
CA TYR A 233 -8.78 10.66 -0.49
C TYR A 233 -8.88 11.80 0.54
N LEU A 234 -7.74 12.39 0.89
CA LEU A 234 -7.64 13.55 1.77
C LEU A 234 -6.90 14.67 1.02
N PRO A 235 -7.49 15.86 0.87
CA PRO A 235 -6.85 16.97 0.16
C PRO A 235 -5.70 17.57 0.95
N ALA A 236 -4.80 18.27 0.26
CA ALA A 236 -3.75 19.07 0.88
C ALA A 236 -4.37 20.14 1.79
N ALA A 237 -3.77 20.35 2.96
CA ALA A 237 -4.27 21.30 3.94
C ALA A 237 -3.15 22.17 4.52
N THR A 238 -3.53 23.28 5.15
CA THR A 238 -2.64 24.18 5.87
C THR A 238 -3.17 24.37 7.28
N TYR A 239 -2.29 24.23 8.27
CA TYR A 239 -2.63 24.27 9.68
C TYR A 239 -1.88 25.41 10.38
N ALA A 240 -2.47 25.92 11.47
CA ALA A 240 -1.80 26.92 12.29
C ALA A 240 -0.55 26.32 12.95
N ARG A 241 0.47 27.16 13.15
CA ARG A 241 1.70 26.75 13.83
C ARG A 241 1.38 26.31 15.26
N GLY A 242 1.90 25.15 15.65
CA GLY A 242 1.71 24.59 16.99
C GLY A 242 0.43 23.76 17.14
N THR A 243 -0.38 23.61 16.08
CA THR A 243 -1.51 22.68 16.06
C THR A 243 -1.06 21.27 16.45
N LYS A 244 -1.88 20.60 17.26
CA LYS A 244 -1.74 19.19 17.61
C LYS A 244 -2.64 18.35 16.70
N LEU A 245 -2.21 17.12 16.44
CA LEU A 245 -2.91 16.15 15.63
C LEU A 245 -3.08 14.88 16.47
N LYS A 246 -4.31 14.43 16.64
CA LYS A 246 -4.60 13.13 17.23
C LYS A 246 -4.41 12.05 16.16
N CYS A 247 -3.38 11.22 16.32
CA CYS A 247 -3.22 10.00 15.53
C CYS A 247 -4.07 8.87 16.14
N THR A 248 -3.79 7.60 15.83
CA THR A 248 -4.61 6.48 16.33
C THR A 248 -4.67 6.46 17.86
N TYR A 249 -3.53 6.62 18.54
CA TYR A 249 -3.48 6.56 20.00
C TYR A 249 -2.99 7.83 20.68
N ILE A 250 -1.96 8.47 20.14
CA ILE A 250 -1.32 9.63 20.77
C ILE A 250 -1.52 10.91 19.96
N GLU A 251 -1.28 12.05 20.60
CA GLU A 251 -1.18 13.32 19.91
C GLU A 251 0.26 13.63 19.52
N VAL A 252 0.43 14.16 18.31
CA VAL A 252 1.72 14.63 17.80
C VAL A 252 1.61 16.06 17.26
N GLU A 253 2.76 16.61 16.88
CA GLU A 253 2.85 17.94 16.32
C GLU A 253 2.39 17.89 14.87
N GLN A 254 1.38 18.68 14.52
CA GLN A 254 0.89 18.80 13.16
C GLN A 254 1.90 19.60 12.31
N ALA A 255 2.10 19.17 11.07
CA ALA A 255 2.84 19.93 10.08
C ALA A 255 2.02 21.15 9.64
N GLU A 256 2.66 22.30 9.42
CA GLU A 256 1.97 23.52 8.98
C GLU A 256 1.31 23.32 7.59
N ARG A 257 1.79 22.38 6.79
CA ARG A 257 1.22 21.98 5.50
C ARG A 257 1.25 20.46 5.36
N THR A 258 0.20 19.91 4.78
CA THR A 258 0.12 18.51 4.39
C THR A 258 -0.13 18.38 2.90
N HIS A 259 0.41 17.33 2.30
CA HIS A 259 0.15 16.94 0.92
C HIS A 259 -1.19 16.22 0.80
N ALA A 260 -1.82 16.31 -0.36
CA ALA A 260 -2.98 15.49 -0.68
C ALA A 260 -2.55 14.01 -0.76
N VAL A 261 -3.36 13.12 -0.18
CA VAL A 261 -3.08 11.69 -0.09
C VAL A 261 -4.29 10.84 -0.48
N ILE A 262 -4.03 9.67 -1.04
CA ILE A 262 -5.01 8.58 -1.19
C ILE A 262 -4.51 7.40 -0.35
N LEU A 263 -5.34 6.92 0.56
CA LEU A 263 -4.96 5.95 1.59
C LEU A 263 -5.82 4.70 1.49
N SER A 264 -5.21 3.53 1.64
CA SER A 264 -5.90 2.30 2.03
C SER A 264 -5.63 2.03 3.50
N ARG A 265 -6.66 2.04 4.34
CA ARG A 265 -6.55 1.95 5.80
C ARG A 265 -7.59 1.03 6.43
N PRO A 266 -7.28 0.30 7.51
CA PRO A 266 -8.29 -0.31 8.36
C PRO A 266 -9.23 0.76 8.89
N ALA A 267 -10.53 0.50 8.83
CA ALA A 267 -11.59 1.46 9.14
C ALA A 267 -11.61 1.98 10.59
N TRP A 268 -10.83 1.38 11.50
CA TRP A 268 -10.78 1.76 12.92
C TRP A 268 -9.61 2.67 13.32
N LEU A 269 -8.51 2.68 12.54
CA LEU A 269 -7.27 3.38 12.89
C LEU A 269 -7.10 4.63 12.04
N TRP A 270 -6.47 5.69 12.55
CA TRP A 270 -6.29 6.99 11.87
C TRP A 270 -5.28 6.96 10.70
N GLY A 271 -4.23 6.14 10.85
CA GLY A 271 -3.16 5.97 9.88
C GLY A 271 -3.57 5.22 8.60
N ALA A 272 -2.61 4.60 7.93
CA ALA A 272 -2.84 3.80 6.73
C ALA A 272 -1.91 2.61 6.63
N GLU A 273 -2.40 1.56 5.98
CA GLU A 273 -1.62 0.36 5.67
C GLU A 273 -0.80 0.57 4.37
N MET A 274 -1.26 1.46 3.50
CA MET A 274 -0.58 1.91 2.29
C MET A 274 -1.23 3.16 1.73
N GLY A 275 -0.52 3.85 0.85
CA GLY A 275 -1.10 4.95 0.10
C GLY A 275 -0.12 5.63 -0.83
N ALA A 276 -0.60 6.69 -1.47
CA ALA A 276 0.20 7.59 -2.28
C ALA A 276 -0.13 9.05 -1.99
N ASN A 277 0.75 9.96 -2.39
CA ASN A 277 0.51 11.39 -2.34
C ASN A 277 0.58 12.07 -3.72
N GLU A 278 0.15 13.31 -3.80
CA GLU A 278 0.12 14.13 -5.03
C GLU A 278 1.50 14.36 -5.67
N HIS A 279 2.59 14.08 -4.95
CA HIS A 279 3.96 14.19 -5.45
C HIS A 279 4.51 12.88 -6.04
N GLY A 280 3.69 11.82 -6.06
CA GLY A 280 4.08 10.52 -6.58
C GLY A 280 4.95 9.72 -5.60
N VAL A 281 4.81 9.97 -4.29
CA VAL A 281 5.37 9.12 -3.25
C VAL A 281 4.37 8.03 -2.91
N CYS A 282 4.82 6.77 -2.85
CA CYS A 282 4.07 5.62 -2.37
C CYS A 282 4.74 5.05 -1.12
N ILE A 283 3.94 4.62 -0.14
CA ILE A 283 4.44 3.96 1.07
C ILE A 283 3.53 2.77 1.41
N GLY A 284 4.16 1.65 1.79
CA GLY A 284 3.51 0.51 2.45
C GLY A 284 4.35 0.03 3.63
N ASN A 285 3.73 -0.68 4.57
CA ASN A 285 4.41 -1.23 5.74
C ASN A 285 4.03 -2.69 6.04
N GLU A 286 4.88 -3.33 6.84
CA GLU A 286 4.69 -4.67 7.39
C GLU A 286 5.14 -4.74 8.84
N GLY A 287 4.43 -5.54 9.65
CA GLY A 287 4.84 -5.84 11.01
C GLY A 287 6.06 -6.77 11.08
N VAL A 288 7.06 -6.43 11.88
CA VAL A 288 8.26 -7.23 12.14
C VAL A 288 8.49 -7.38 13.64
N TRP A 289 9.20 -8.45 14.01
CA TRP A 289 9.61 -8.70 15.39
C TRP A 289 11.12 -8.81 15.47
N THR A 290 11.67 -8.10 16.43
CA THR A 290 13.11 -7.89 16.59
C THR A 290 13.55 -8.33 17.99
N LYS A 291 14.86 -8.44 18.20
CA LYS A 291 15.41 -8.59 19.56
C LYS A 291 15.10 -7.39 20.47
N GLU A 292 14.92 -6.21 19.90
CA GLU A 292 14.40 -5.07 20.64
C GLU A 292 12.97 -5.38 21.11
N PRO A 293 12.67 -5.23 22.42
CA PRO A 293 11.34 -5.45 22.95
C PRO A 293 10.29 -4.57 22.27
N VAL A 294 9.13 -5.14 21.98
CA VAL A 294 7.98 -4.42 21.43
C VAL A 294 7.07 -4.00 22.58
N GLY A 295 6.79 -2.71 22.71
CA GLY A 295 5.96 -2.18 23.79
C GLY A 295 4.45 -2.28 23.50
N GLU A 296 3.68 -2.65 24.53
CA GLU A 296 2.20 -2.55 24.52
C GLU A 296 1.70 -1.14 24.82
N GLU A 297 2.57 -0.27 25.33
CA GLU A 297 2.26 1.13 25.58
C GLU A 297 1.88 1.85 24.28
N GLU A 298 0.83 2.64 24.37
CA GLU A 298 0.32 3.42 23.25
C GLU A 298 1.34 4.46 22.78
N ALA A 299 1.74 4.34 21.51
CA ALA A 299 2.60 5.30 20.81
C ALA A 299 2.11 5.42 19.36
N LEU A 300 2.93 5.95 18.46
CA LEU A 300 2.62 5.90 17.03
C LEU A 300 2.58 4.46 16.53
N LEU A 301 1.55 4.12 15.78
CA LEU A 301 1.57 2.88 15.02
C LEU A 301 2.41 3.03 13.76
N GLY A 302 2.88 1.92 13.21
CA GLY A 302 3.50 1.91 11.87
C GLY A 302 2.59 2.53 10.82
N MET A 303 1.29 2.23 10.91
CA MET A 303 0.27 2.77 10.01
C MET A 303 0.11 4.28 10.18
N ASP A 304 0.26 4.82 11.40
CA ASP A 304 0.29 6.28 11.61
C ASP A 304 1.50 6.89 10.90
N LEU A 305 2.67 6.25 11.00
CA LEU A 305 3.89 6.68 10.33
C LEU A 305 3.77 6.65 8.80
N VAL A 306 3.08 5.66 8.21
CA VAL A 306 2.79 5.63 6.77
C VAL A 306 2.07 6.90 6.33
N ARG A 307 0.94 7.22 6.99
CA ARG A 307 0.15 8.42 6.66
C ARG A 307 0.94 9.70 6.89
N LEU A 308 1.61 9.82 8.03
CA LEU A 308 2.43 10.99 8.36
C LEU A 308 3.58 11.19 7.35
N GLY A 309 4.19 10.11 6.86
CA GLY A 309 5.22 10.16 5.82
C GLY A 309 4.67 10.67 4.49
N LEU A 310 3.51 10.16 4.07
CA LEU A 310 2.84 10.59 2.83
C LEU A 310 2.39 12.06 2.90
N GLU A 311 1.83 12.50 4.02
CA GLU A 311 1.38 13.88 4.20
C GLU A 311 2.53 14.89 4.28
N ARG A 312 3.77 14.47 4.59
CA ARG A 312 4.89 15.38 4.92
C ARG A 312 6.07 15.31 3.95
N GLY A 313 6.16 14.30 3.08
CA GLY A 313 7.28 14.11 2.16
C GLY A 313 6.93 14.35 0.70
N ARG A 314 7.76 15.09 -0.04
CA ARG A 314 7.62 15.30 -1.49
C ARG A 314 8.40 14.29 -2.34
N SER A 315 9.23 13.48 -1.69
CA SER A 315 10.01 12.37 -2.25
C SER A 315 10.02 11.20 -1.27
N ALA A 316 10.43 10.01 -1.73
CA ALA A 316 10.60 8.85 -0.87
C ALA A 316 11.63 9.13 0.24
N HIS A 317 12.67 9.90 -0.06
CA HIS A 317 13.68 10.30 0.92
C HIS A 317 13.14 11.30 1.98
N GLU A 318 12.34 12.29 1.57
CA GLU A 318 11.72 13.21 2.54
C GLU A 318 10.70 12.49 3.43
N ALA A 319 9.93 11.56 2.87
CA ALA A 319 9.01 10.73 3.64
C ALA A 319 9.75 9.82 4.64
N LEU A 320 10.88 9.24 4.24
CA LEU A 320 11.78 8.51 5.14
C LEU A 320 12.22 9.38 6.32
N GLN A 321 12.71 10.59 6.05
CA GLN A 321 13.14 11.53 7.09
C GLN A 321 12.00 11.92 8.03
N ALA A 322 10.80 12.14 7.51
CA ALA A 322 9.63 12.43 8.33
C ALA A 322 9.29 11.26 9.27
N ILE A 323 9.27 10.03 8.74
CA ILE A 323 9.00 8.83 9.52
C ILE A 323 10.04 8.62 10.60
N THR A 324 11.34 8.70 10.29
CA THR A 324 12.40 8.46 11.27
C THR A 324 12.43 9.53 12.36
N ALA A 325 12.22 10.80 12.01
CA ALA A 325 12.15 11.87 13.00
C ALA A 325 10.96 11.70 13.97
N LEU A 326 9.80 11.25 13.45
CA LEU A 326 8.63 10.96 14.28
C LEU A 326 8.84 9.73 15.16
N LEU A 327 9.41 8.66 14.60
CA LEU A 327 9.77 7.45 15.34
C LEU A 327 10.74 7.75 16.48
N GLU A 328 11.79 8.53 16.23
CA GLU A 328 12.79 8.90 17.23
C GLU A 328 12.18 9.73 18.36
N ARG A 329 11.24 10.63 18.04
CA ARG A 329 10.60 11.52 19.00
C ARG A 329 9.51 10.83 19.82
N TYR A 330 8.58 10.14 19.17
CA TYR A 330 7.38 9.60 19.80
C TYR A 330 7.45 8.10 20.06
N GLY A 331 8.38 7.38 19.45
CA GLY A 331 8.46 5.93 19.52
C GLY A 331 7.39 5.25 18.66
N GLN A 332 7.32 3.92 18.78
CA GLN A 332 6.28 3.11 18.17
C GLN A 332 5.80 2.04 19.16
N GLY A 333 4.52 1.68 19.11
CA GLY A 333 3.91 0.76 20.07
C GLY A 333 2.38 0.83 20.10
N GLY A 334 1.77 -0.04 20.91
CA GLY A 334 0.31 -0.16 21.03
C GLY A 334 -0.27 -1.25 20.14
N SER A 335 -1.50 -1.68 20.44
CA SER A 335 -2.16 -2.76 19.70
C SER A 335 -2.38 -2.37 18.25
N CYS A 336 -2.01 -3.26 17.33
CA CYS A 336 -2.17 -3.07 15.89
C CYS A 336 -3.42 -3.76 15.35
N LYS A 337 -4.36 -4.16 16.23
CA LYS A 337 -5.63 -4.82 15.90
C LYS A 337 -6.75 -4.32 16.80
N GLU A 338 -7.97 -4.29 16.26
CA GLU A 338 -9.20 -3.95 16.98
C GLU A 338 -9.70 -5.11 17.87
N GLU A 339 -8.87 -5.59 18.80
CA GLU A 339 -9.20 -6.68 19.73
C GLU A 339 -8.72 -6.38 21.16
N PRO A 340 -9.38 -6.93 22.20
CA PRO A 340 -8.97 -6.74 23.59
C PRO A 340 -7.54 -7.22 23.88
N THR A 341 -7.11 -8.31 23.24
CA THR A 341 -5.76 -8.86 23.40
C THR A 341 -4.80 -8.07 22.51
N PRO A 342 -3.76 -7.42 23.08
CA PRO A 342 -2.83 -6.63 22.30
C PRO A 342 -2.10 -7.47 21.25
N PHE A 343 -2.01 -6.92 20.03
CA PHE A 343 -1.17 -7.47 18.97
C PHE A 343 -0.14 -6.43 18.54
N VAL A 344 1.10 -6.58 19.00
CA VAL A 344 2.12 -5.53 18.88
C VAL A 344 3.28 -5.97 17.98
N TYR A 345 3.84 -5.02 17.23
CA TYR A 345 5.04 -5.22 16.40
C TYR A 345 5.81 -3.92 16.13
N HIS A 346 7.06 -4.06 15.68
CA HIS A 346 7.79 -2.99 14.99
C HIS A 346 7.49 -3.04 13.49
N ASN A 347 8.03 -2.09 12.71
CA ASN A 347 7.67 -1.98 11.30
C ASN A 347 8.88 -2.04 10.36
N THR A 348 8.66 -2.64 9.20
CA THR A 348 9.42 -2.37 7.99
C THR A 348 8.53 -1.59 7.03
N PHE A 349 9.13 -0.74 6.20
CA PHE A 349 8.45 0.12 5.25
C PHE A 349 9.14 0.03 3.89
N LEU A 350 8.34 0.03 2.83
CA LEU A 350 8.80 0.27 1.47
C LEU A 350 8.26 1.62 1.02
N LEU A 351 9.16 2.55 0.74
CA LEU A 351 8.85 3.85 0.19
C LEU A 351 9.34 3.91 -1.24
N ALA A 352 8.59 4.52 -2.15
CA ALA A 352 9.01 4.71 -3.53
C ALA A 352 8.55 6.07 -4.05
N ASP A 353 9.34 6.65 -4.94
CA ASP A 353 8.93 7.78 -5.77
C ASP A 353 9.24 7.48 -7.24
N ARG A 354 9.16 8.49 -8.10
CA ARG A 354 9.41 8.36 -9.55
C ARG A 354 10.84 7.93 -9.90
N THR A 355 11.78 8.02 -8.97
CA THR A 355 13.23 7.89 -9.25
C THR A 355 13.95 6.89 -8.37
N GLU A 356 13.45 6.63 -7.17
CA GLU A 356 14.11 5.77 -6.20
C GLU A 356 13.13 5.09 -5.26
N ALA A 357 13.60 4.09 -4.55
CA ALA A 357 12.89 3.45 -3.46
C ALA A 357 13.78 3.30 -2.23
N TRP A 358 13.15 3.16 -1.07
CA TRP A 358 13.81 2.98 0.22
C TRP A 358 13.13 1.86 0.99
N VAL A 359 13.94 0.93 1.51
CA VAL A 359 13.51 0.03 2.59
C VAL A 359 13.93 0.68 3.90
N LEU A 360 13.00 0.83 4.84
CA LEU A 360 13.25 1.28 6.21
C LEU A 360 12.84 0.18 7.17
N GLU A 361 13.76 -0.31 7.99
CA GLU A 361 13.47 -1.33 9.01
C GLU A 361 13.74 -0.79 10.39
N THR A 362 12.84 -1.08 11.34
CA THR A 362 12.85 -0.49 12.67
C THR A 362 12.94 -1.54 13.77
N ALA A 363 13.56 -1.16 14.88
CA ALA A 363 13.68 -1.91 16.12
C ALA A 363 13.57 -0.93 17.30
N GLY A 364 12.37 -0.80 17.87
CA GLY A 364 12.07 0.25 18.84
C GLY A 364 12.21 1.62 18.20
N ARG A 365 13.07 2.49 18.75
CA ARG A 365 13.40 3.80 18.15
C ARG A 365 14.57 3.74 17.16
N TYR A 366 15.27 2.61 17.10
CA TYR A 366 16.41 2.41 16.21
C TYR A 366 15.94 1.97 14.84
N TRP A 367 16.69 2.34 13.80
CA TRP A 367 16.33 2.02 12.43
C TRP A 367 17.55 1.96 11.53
N ALA A 368 17.41 1.24 10.42
CA ALA A 368 18.33 1.22 9.29
C ALA A 368 17.53 1.37 7.99
N ALA A 369 18.12 2.00 6.98
CA ALA A 369 17.50 2.24 5.70
C ALA A 369 18.46 1.91 4.54
N GLN A 370 17.91 1.30 3.49
CA GLN A 370 18.61 0.94 2.26
C GLN A 370 17.96 1.68 1.08
N ARG A 371 18.78 2.38 0.29
CA ARG A 371 18.35 3.04 -0.95
C ARG A 371 18.44 2.08 -2.13
N ILE A 372 17.39 2.05 -2.95
CA ILE A 372 17.29 1.26 -4.17
C ILE A 372 17.10 2.23 -5.34
N GLN A 373 18.00 2.22 -6.31
CA GLN A 373 17.97 3.15 -7.45
C GLN A 373 17.57 2.48 -8.77
N GLU A 374 17.67 1.16 -8.85
CA GLU A 374 17.32 0.37 -10.03
C GLU A 374 16.97 -1.06 -9.63
N GLY A 375 16.37 -1.82 -10.57
CA GLY A 375 16.07 -3.23 -10.35
C GLY A 375 14.77 -3.44 -9.59
N THR A 376 14.70 -4.53 -8.83
CA THR A 376 13.50 -4.93 -8.09
C THR A 376 13.81 -5.14 -6.62
N ARG A 377 12.87 -4.77 -5.74
CA ARG A 377 12.93 -5.06 -4.31
C ARG A 377 11.55 -5.43 -3.80
N ASN A 378 11.47 -6.45 -2.97
CA ASN A 378 10.28 -6.74 -2.19
C ASN A 378 10.63 -6.75 -0.70
N ILE A 379 9.65 -6.56 0.15
CA ILE A 379 9.74 -6.78 1.59
C ILE A 379 8.54 -7.58 2.07
N SER A 380 8.71 -8.19 3.23
CA SER A 380 7.73 -9.05 3.88
C SER A 380 7.90 -8.88 5.40
N ASN A 381 7.18 -9.65 6.23
CA ASN A 381 7.24 -9.55 7.70
C ASN A 381 8.52 -10.12 8.35
N GLN A 382 9.68 -9.71 7.85
CA GLN A 382 10.99 -10.01 8.38
C GLN A 382 11.99 -8.90 8.06
N LEU A 383 13.06 -8.82 8.86
CA LEU A 383 14.18 -7.94 8.56
C LEU A 383 14.97 -8.48 7.36
N SER A 384 15.36 -7.60 6.46
CA SER A 384 15.98 -7.90 5.18
C SER A 384 17.18 -7.00 4.87
N ILE A 385 17.34 -5.88 5.57
CA ILE A 385 18.51 -5.02 5.38
C ILE A 385 19.76 -5.74 5.91
N GLY A 386 20.65 -6.08 4.99
CA GLY A 386 21.91 -6.75 5.25
C GLY A 386 22.97 -5.78 5.75
N THR A 387 24.13 -5.80 5.09
CA THR A 387 25.25 -4.89 5.34
C THR A 387 25.21 -3.63 4.48
N ASP A 388 24.45 -3.67 3.37
CA ASP A 388 24.17 -2.52 2.52
C ASP A 388 23.17 -1.58 3.20
N ILE A 389 23.70 -0.69 4.04
CA ILE A 389 22.97 0.30 4.81
C ILE A 389 23.36 1.68 4.27
N THR A 390 22.37 2.41 3.74
CA THR A 390 22.57 3.76 3.22
C THR A 390 22.45 4.81 4.32
N ALA A 391 21.51 4.63 5.24
CA ALA A 391 21.33 5.51 6.40
C ALA A 391 20.91 4.68 7.63
N GLU A 392 21.28 5.14 8.82
CA GLU A 392 20.94 4.47 10.08
C GLU A 392 20.77 5.48 11.22
N HIS A 393 20.03 5.07 12.25
CA HIS A 393 19.95 5.81 13.49
C HIS A 393 21.34 5.99 14.11
N ALA A 394 21.71 7.21 14.51
CA ALA A 394 23.07 7.55 14.99
C ALA A 394 23.55 6.72 16.21
N GLY A 395 22.60 6.21 17.01
CA GLY A 395 22.85 5.33 18.15
C GLY A 395 22.82 3.83 17.86
N LEU A 396 22.44 3.38 16.65
CA LEU A 396 22.10 2.00 16.33
C LEU A 396 23.21 1.00 16.73
N ARG A 397 24.42 1.23 16.22
CA ARG A 397 25.56 0.33 16.43
C ARG A 397 26.03 0.30 17.88
N ARG A 398 26.03 1.47 18.54
CA ARG A 398 26.38 1.58 19.97
C ARG A 398 25.38 0.81 20.82
N HIS A 399 24.09 0.94 20.52
CA HIS A 399 23.04 0.19 21.20
C HIS A 399 23.23 -1.31 21.03
N ALA A 400 23.39 -1.79 19.79
CA ALA A 400 23.63 -3.20 19.51
C ALA A 400 24.85 -3.77 20.25
N ARG A 401 25.94 -3.00 20.37
CA ARG A 401 27.12 -3.38 21.18
C ARG A 401 26.81 -3.46 22.66
N SER A 402 26.11 -2.46 23.20
CA SER A 402 25.76 -2.42 24.63
C SER A 402 24.84 -3.57 25.04
N GLN A 403 24.01 -4.07 24.12
CA GLN A 403 23.15 -5.24 24.32
C GLN A 403 23.87 -6.57 24.08
N GLY A 404 25.14 -6.55 23.65
CA GLY A 404 25.89 -7.75 23.29
C GLY A 404 25.41 -8.44 22.00
N TRP A 405 24.58 -7.79 21.19
CA TRP A 405 24.05 -8.36 19.93
C TRP A 405 25.06 -8.26 18.78
N TRP A 406 26.02 -7.35 18.90
CA TRP A 406 27.14 -7.22 17.98
C TRP A 406 28.41 -6.94 18.77
N SER A 407 29.48 -7.72 18.57
CA SER A 407 30.75 -7.53 19.28
C SER A 407 31.43 -6.21 18.92
N GLY A 408 31.12 -5.69 17.72
CA GLY A 408 31.82 -4.56 17.12
C GLY A 408 32.86 -4.97 16.08
N ASP A 409 33.15 -6.27 15.98
CA ASP A 409 34.03 -6.84 14.97
C ASP A 409 33.23 -7.29 13.74
N GLY A 410 33.89 -7.24 12.58
CA GLY A 410 33.29 -7.58 11.29
C GLY A 410 32.30 -6.52 10.77
N GLU A 411 31.67 -6.84 9.66
CA GLU A 411 30.69 -5.98 9.01
C GLU A 411 29.35 -5.98 9.77
N PHE A 412 28.79 -4.80 10.01
CA PHE A 412 27.50 -4.68 10.69
C PHE A 412 26.36 -5.01 9.72
N SER A 413 25.52 -5.98 10.08
CA SER A 413 24.33 -6.36 9.31
C SER A 413 23.08 -6.18 10.17
N PHE A 414 22.15 -5.32 9.74
CA PHE A 414 20.96 -5.00 10.53
C PHE A 414 20.10 -6.24 10.79
N THR A 415 19.76 -6.99 9.74
CA THR A 415 18.98 -8.23 9.84
C THR A 415 19.65 -9.27 10.74
N LYS A 416 20.97 -9.52 10.62
CA LYS A 416 21.66 -10.50 11.46
C LYS A 416 21.70 -10.09 12.94
N VAL A 417 21.91 -8.81 13.20
CA VAL A 417 22.05 -8.28 14.57
C VAL A 417 20.70 -8.25 15.27
N PHE A 418 19.64 -7.76 14.61
CA PHE A 418 18.34 -7.48 15.22
C PHE A 418 17.28 -8.57 15.04
N SER A 419 17.45 -9.54 14.14
CA SER A 419 16.50 -10.65 13.99
C SER A 419 16.47 -11.54 15.23
N LEU A 420 15.28 -12.04 15.58
CA LEU A 420 15.10 -13.03 16.64
C LEU A 420 15.84 -14.34 16.32
N THR A 421 16.45 -14.95 17.33
CA THR A 421 17.13 -16.25 17.21
C THR A 421 16.13 -17.38 16.92
N HIS A 422 14.97 -17.33 17.58
CA HIS A 422 13.85 -18.25 17.36
C HIS A 422 12.69 -17.46 16.79
N GLN A 423 12.42 -17.64 15.51
CA GLN A 423 11.37 -16.91 14.83
C GLN A 423 10.01 -17.61 15.03
N PRO A 424 8.94 -16.86 15.34
CA PRO A 424 7.58 -17.40 15.32
C PRO A 424 7.24 -17.99 13.95
N VAL A 425 6.37 -19.01 13.91
CA VAL A 425 5.95 -19.71 12.67
C VAL A 425 5.53 -18.74 11.55
N ARG A 426 4.83 -17.64 11.90
CA ARG A 426 4.42 -16.62 10.91
C ARG A 426 5.59 -15.96 10.18
N MET A 427 6.77 -15.83 10.81
CA MET A 427 7.95 -15.25 10.18
C MET A 427 8.63 -16.25 9.22
N GLU A 428 8.52 -17.56 9.47
CA GLU A 428 8.98 -18.57 8.50
C GLU A 428 8.13 -18.56 7.23
N ALA A 429 6.81 -18.37 7.37
CA ALA A 429 5.96 -18.13 6.20
C ALA A 429 6.32 -16.84 5.46
N ALA A 430 6.74 -15.79 6.18
CA ALA A 430 7.23 -14.56 5.57
C ALA A 430 8.53 -14.74 4.78
N LYS A 431 9.45 -15.62 5.24
CA LYS A 431 10.63 -16.00 4.46
C LYS A 431 10.26 -16.66 3.14
N ALA A 432 9.33 -17.61 3.17
CA ALA A 432 8.89 -18.31 1.97
C ALA A 432 8.27 -17.34 0.95
N ARG A 433 7.36 -16.47 1.39
CA ARG A 433 6.74 -15.43 0.55
C ARG A 433 7.76 -14.42 0.02
N TYR A 434 8.69 -13.98 0.87
CA TYR A 434 9.78 -13.10 0.43
C TYR A 434 10.60 -13.72 -0.70
N CYS A 435 10.99 -15.00 -0.57
CA CYS A 435 11.72 -15.72 -1.61
C CYS A 435 10.88 -15.91 -2.88
N ALA A 436 9.64 -16.37 -2.75
CA ALA A 436 8.73 -16.56 -3.88
C ALA A 436 8.46 -15.25 -4.63
N GLY A 437 8.19 -14.16 -3.90
CA GLY A 437 7.99 -12.83 -4.46
C GLY A 437 9.24 -12.32 -5.20
N LYS A 438 10.43 -12.57 -4.65
CA LYS A 438 11.69 -12.26 -5.34
C LYS A 438 11.86 -13.08 -6.62
N GLU A 439 11.54 -14.36 -6.59
CA GLU A 439 11.60 -15.24 -7.77
C GLU A 439 10.61 -14.79 -8.86
N LEU A 440 9.37 -14.47 -8.49
CA LEU A 440 8.35 -13.94 -9.40
C LEU A 440 8.80 -12.62 -10.04
N LEU A 441 9.36 -11.68 -9.28
CA LEU A 441 9.92 -10.44 -9.82
C LEU A 441 11.06 -10.72 -10.84
N LEU A 442 11.95 -11.67 -10.52
CA LEU A 442 13.07 -12.03 -11.39
C LEU A 442 12.62 -12.68 -12.70
N GLN A 443 11.55 -13.48 -12.68
CA GLN A 443 10.98 -14.10 -13.89
C GLN A 443 10.52 -13.07 -14.93
N HIS A 444 10.14 -11.87 -14.49
CA HIS A 444 9.65 -10.79 -15.35
C HIS A 444 10.64 -9.63 -15.50
N ALA A 445 11.89 -9.80 -15.07
CA ALA A 445 12.88 -8.71 -15.09
C ALA A 445 13.02 -8.05 -16.48
N GLY A 446 12.98 -6.71 -16.50
CA GLY A 446 13.00 -5.90 -17.72
C GLY A 446 11.64 -5.73 -18.40
N HIS A 447 10.62 -6.47 -17.96
CA HIS A 447 9.29 -6.54 -18.58
C HIS A 447 8.18 -6.32 -17.55
N ILE A 448 8.53 -5.88 -16.33
CA ILE A 448 7.55 -5.70 -15.24
C ILE A 448 6.61 -4.55 -15.59
N THR A 449 5.31 -4.83 -15.55
CA THR A 449 4.21 -3.86 -15.68
C THR A 449 3.39 -3.79 -14.39
N ALA A 450 2.37 -2.93 -14.36
CA ALA A 450 1.41 -2.91 -13.26
C ALA A 450 0.69 -4.27 -13.15
N GLU A 451 0.34 -4.88 -14.27
CA GLU A 451 -0.33 -6.18 -14.32
C GLU A 451 0.54 -7.30 -13.77
N THR A 452 1.84 -7.28 -14.08
CA THR A 452 2.78 -8.23 -13.47
C THR A 452 2.72 -8.16 -11.94
N ILE A 453 2.70 -6.94 -11.38
CA ILE A 453 2.59 -6.76 -9.93
C ILE A 453 1.19 -7.14 -9.41
N MET A 454 0.12 -6.83 -10.14
CA MET A 454 -1.24 -7.27 -9.79
C MET A 454 -1.33 -8.80 -9.75
N ASP A 455 -0.75 -9.51 -10.71
CA ASP A 455 -0.71 -10.97 -10.76
C ASP A 455 0.06 -11.55 -9.57
N ILE A 456 1.22 -10.97 -9.23
CA ILE A 456 1.99 -11.36 -8.05
C ILE A 456 1.16 -11.17 -6.77
N LEU A 457 0.47 -10.04 -6.63
CA LEU A 457 -0.38 -9.74 -5.47
C LEU A 457 -1.63 -10.65 -5.40
N ARG A 458 -2.05 -11.26 -6.51
CA ARG A 458 -3.13 -12.25 -6.58
C ARG A 458 -2.66 -13.68 -6.32
N ASP A 459 -1.35 -13.93 -6.23
CA ASP A 459 -0.80 -15.29 -6.17
C ASP A 459 -1.05 -15.96 -4.80
N LYS A 460 -2.07 -16.81 -4.75
CA LYS A 460 -2.39 -17.64 -3.56
C LYS A 460 -1.39 -18.78 -3.36
N ALA A 461 -0.74 -19.26 -4.41
CA ALA A 461 0.12 -20.44 -4.35
C ALA A 461 1.41 -20.20 -3.56
N SER A 462 2.04 -19.04 -3.72
CA SER A 462 3.17 -18.58 -2.90
C SER A 462 2.77 -18.14 -1.49
N GLY A 463 1.47 -17.88 -1.29
CA GLY A 463 0.91 -17.29 -0.07
C GLY A 463 0.96 -15.77 -0.02
N ILE A 464 1.39 -15.07 -1.09
CA ILE A 464 1.38 -13.60 -1.17
C ILE A 464 -0.04 -13.03 -1.07
N CYS A 465 -1.01 -13.69 -1.73
CA CYS A 465 -2.43 -13.44 -1.51
C CYS A 465 -2.92 -14.32 -0.35
N VAL A 466 -3.01 -13.77 0.85
CA VAL A 466 -3.42 -14.52 2.04
C VAL A 466 -4.94 -14.71 2.05
N ASP A 467 -5.37 -15.96 2.22
CA ASP A 467 -6.77 -16.32 2.50
C ASP A 467 -6.81 -17.53 3.44
N SER A 468 -6.83 -17.24 4.74
CA SER A 468 -6.66 -18.23 5.81
C SER A 468 -7.64 -17.98 6.95
N GLU A 469 -8.00 -18.96 7.77
CA GLU A 469 -9.11 -18.85 8.73
C GLU A 469 -9.15 -17.51 9.51
N GLY A 470 -8.03 -17.07 10.08
CA GLY A 470 -7.94 -15.84 10.86
C GLY A 470 -7.51 -14.58 10.10
N PHE A 471 -6.94 -14.69 8.90
CA PHE A 471 -6.35 -13.56 8.17
C PHE A 471 -6.65 -13.63 6.68
N ARG A 472 -6.85 -12.47 6.08
CA ARG A 472 -7.05 -12.31 4.64
C ARG A 472 -6.29 -11.07 4.17
N THR A 473 -5.89 -11.05 2.90
CA THR A 473 -5.55 -9.80 2.23
C THR A 473 -6.78 -8.92 2.17
N THR A 474 -6.91 -7.93 3.04
CA THR A 474 -8.13 -7.09 3.15
C THR A 474 -8.13 -5.90 2.21
N GLY A 475 -6.97 -5.57 1.62
CA GLY A 475 -6.83 -4.56 0.57
C GLY A 475 -5.53 -4.75 -0.20
N SER A 476 -5.52 -4.28 -1.44
CA SER A 476 -4.35 -4.33 -2.31
C SER A 476 -4.22 -3.03 -3.12
N MET A 477 -2.98 -2.64 -3.41
CA MET A 477 -2.63 -1.44 -4.17
C MET A 477 -1.55 -1.75 -5.20
N VAL A 478 -1.65 -1.12 -6.37
CA VAL A 478 -0.56 -1.03 -7.37
C VAL A 478 -0.41 0.41 -7.83
N SER A 479 0.77 0.89 -8.14
CA SER A 479 0.99 2.25 -8.65
C SER A 479 2.00 2.28 -9.77
N ILE A 480 1.73 3.15 -10.75
CA ILE A 480 2.61 3.48 -11.87
C ILE A 480 3.10 4.89 -11.65
N LEU A 481 4.42 5.06 -11.51
CA LEU A 481 5.07 6.34 -11.26
C LEU A 481 6.02 6.65 -12.43
N PRO A 482 5.54 7.31 -13.50
CA PRO A 482 6.39 7.67 -14.63
C PRO A 482 7.57 8.56 -14.21
N GLN A 483 8.77 8.31 -14.75
CA GLN A 483 9.93 9.19 -14.54
C GLN A 483 9.71 10.59 -15.11
N ASP A 484 8.89 10.71 -16.16
CA ASP A 484 8.52 12.00 -16.73
C ASP A 484 7.50 12.71 -15.81
N PRO A 485 7.87 13.84 -15.18
CA PRO A 485 6.97 14.57 -14.29
C PRO A 485 5.78 15.21 -15.03
N ALA A 486 5.80 15.32 -16.36
CA ALA A 486 4.66 15.78 -17.15
C ALA A 486 3.53 14.73 -17.21
N LEU A 487 3.84 13.46 -16.96
CA LEU A 487 2.86 12.39 -16.89
C LEU A 487 2.32 12.22 -15.46
N PRO A 488 1.01 12.00 -15.28
CA PRO A 488 0.44 11.74 -13.97
C PRO A 488 0.92 10.39 -13.40
N CYS A 489 0.97 10.29 -12.07
CA CYS A 489 1.02 8.99 -11.41
C CYS A 489 -0.38 8.37 -11.44
N VAL A 490 -0.45 7.05 -11.62
CA VAL A 490 -1.71 6.30 -11.61
C VAL A 490 -1.66 5.30 -10.48
N HIS A 491 -2.65 5.34 -9.60
CA HIS A 491 -2.74 4.50 -8.41
C HIS A 491 -3.98 3.61 -8.52
N PHE A 492 -3.81 2.32 -8.27
CA PHE A 492 -4.88 1.34 -8.35
C PHE A 492 -5.12 0.76 -6.97
N PHE A 493 -6.39 0.65 -6.57
CA PHE A 493 -6.79 0.08 -5.28
C PHE A 493 -7.88 -0.95 -5.46
N THR A 494 -7.87 -2.02 -4.67
CA THR A 494 -9.02 -2.94 -4.64
C THR A 494 -10.19 -2.40 -3.84
N ALA A 495 -9.96 -1.69 -2.73
CA ALA A 495 -11.04 -1.27 -1.81
C ALA A 495 -11.97 -2.40 -1.31
N THR A 496 -11.57 -3.65 -1.55
CA THR A 496 -12.27 -4.90 -1.21
C THR A 496 -11.22 -5.98 -0.93
N PRO A 497 -11.56 -6.97 -0.10
CA PRO A 497 -10.64 -8.03 0.31
C PRO A 497 -10.45 -9.10 -0.79
N ASP A 498 -9.39 -9.90 -0.66
CA ASP A 498 -8.97 -10.94 -1.62
C ASP A 498 -8.72 -10.37 -3.03
N PRO A 499 -7.50 -9.88 -3.34
CA PRO A 499 -7.20 -9.34 -4.64
C PRO A 499 -7.44 -10.35 -5.76
N SER A 500 -7.39 -11.67 -5.53
CA SER A 500 -7.69 -12.67 -6.57
C SER A 500 -9.17 -12.66 -7.03
N ARG A 501 -10.06 -12.12 -6.19
CA ARG A 501 -11.52 -12.00 -6.43
C ARG A 501 -12.00 -10.56 -6.54
N SER A 502 -11.13 -9.59 -6.27
CA SER A 502 -11.39 -8.16 -6.38
C SER A 502 -10.92 -7.58 -7.72
N VAL A 503 -11.30 -6.32 -7.96
CA VAL A 503 -10.83 -5.50 -9.07
C VAL A 503 -10.08 -4.25 -8.60
N PHE A 504 -9.01 -3.93 -9.31
CA PHE A 504 -8.18 -2.75 -9.13
C PHE A 504 -8.82 -1.54 -9.84
N LYS A 505 -9.27 -0.54 -9.05
CA LYS A 505 -9.82 0.72 -9.57
C LYS A 505 -8.73 1.79 -9.66
N PRO A 506 -8.59 2.50 -10.80
CA PRO A 506 -7.63 3.58 -10.95
C PRO A 506 -8.05 4.85 -10.18
N PHE A 507 -7.03 5.61 -9.79
CA PHE A 507 -7.10 6.90 -9.15
C PHE A 507 -5.93 7.76 -9.64
N ILE A 508 -6.20 9.04 -9.92
CA ILE A 508 -5.20 10.03 -10.31
C ILE A 508 -5.47 11.31 -9.51
N PHE A 509 -4.40 11.92 -8.99
CA PHE A 509 -4.50 13.23 -8.35
C PHE A 509 -4.84 14.32 -9.37
N VAL A 510 -6.05 14.87 -9.27
CA VAL A 510 -6.53 16.02 -10.04
C VAL A 510 -7.26 17.01 -9.12
N ALA A 511 -7.63 18.18 -9.62
CA ALA A 511 -8.47 19.10 -8.86
C ALA A 511 -9.88 18.54 -8.70
N ASN A 512 -10.53 18.84 -7.56
CA ASN A 512 -11.94 18.51 -7.30
C ASN A 512 -12.30 17.02 -7.34
N VAL A 513 -11.37 16.13 -6.94
CA VAL A 513 -11.64 14.68 -6.79
C VAL A 513 -12.94 14.44 -6.00
N THR A 514 -13.79 13.58 -6.54
CA THR A 514 -15.06 13.21 -5.92
C THR A 514 -14.84 12.23 -4.76
N PRO A 515 -15.35 12.51 -3.55
CA PRO A 515 -15.27 11.59 -2.42
C PRO A 515 -16.02 10.28 -2.68
N VAL A 516 -15.39 9.15 -2.35
CA VAL A 516 -15.93 7.81 -2.58
C VAL A 516 -16.54 7.24 -1.30
N LEU A 517 -17.67 7.82 -0.88
CA LEU A 517 -18.32 7.47 0.39
C LEU A 517 -18.75 5.99 0.47
N GLN A 518 -18.98 5.34 -0.67
CA GLN A 518 -19.32 3.91 -0.75
C GLN A 518 -18.18 2.97 -0.31
N ALA A 519 -16.94 3.48 -0.29
CA ALA A 519 -15.73 2.81 0.18
C ALA A 519 -15.31 3.27 1.60
N MET A 520 -16.20 3.96 2.33
CA MET A 520 -15.95 4.47 3.68
C MET A 520 -16.90 3.86 4.69
N SER A 521 -16.35 3.48 5.84
CA SER A 521 -17.07 2.94 6.98
C SER A 521 -17.96 4.01 7.63
N PRO A 522 -19.07 3.62 8.28
CA PRO A 522 -19.83 4.54 9.12
C PRO A 522 -18.97 5.14 10.24
N SER A 523 -19.21 6.42 10.58
CA SER A 523 -18.61 7.03 11.77
C SER A 523 -19.37 6.59 13.03
N PHE A 524 -18.62 6.29 14.09
CA PHE A 524 -19.14 5.91 15.40
C PHE A 524 -18.90 6.96 16.48
N GLY A 525 -18.18 8.06 16.18
CA GLY A 525 -17.85 9.13 17.13
C GLY A 525 -17.28 8.59 18.46
N ASP A 526 -17.74 9.13 19.58
CA ASP A 526 -17.34 8.69 20.93
C ASP A 526 -17.68 7.22 21.26
N LYS A 527 -18.56 6.60 20.46
CA LYS A 527 -18.92 5.19 20.64
C LYS A 527 -17.92 4.25 19.97
N ASP A 528 -17.02 4.76 19.13
CA ASP A 528 -16.01 3.96 18.44
C ASP A 528 -15.13 3.22 19.48
N PRO A 529 -14.96 1.89 19.37
CA PRO A 529 -14.11 1.12 20.26
C PRO A 529 -12.67 1.62 20.37
N VAL A 530 -12.15 2.29 19.33
CA VAL A 530 -10.84 2.93 19.40
C VAL A 530 -10.83 4.07 20.40
N GLN A 531 -11.90 4.85 20.57
CA GLN A 531 -11.92 6.03 21.46
C GLN A 531 -12.10 5.68 22.95
N LYS A 532 -12.53 4.46 23.28
CA LYS A 532 -12.81 4.05 24.66
C LYS A 532 -11.57 3.52 25.35
N VAL A 533 -11.43 3.77 26.66
CA VAL A 533 -10.36 3.20 27.48
C VAL A 533 -10.98 2.37 28.61
N PRO A 534 -10.60 1.08 28.78
CA PRO A 534 -9.71 0.30 27.91
C PRO A 534 -10.28 0.10 26.50
N ARG A 535 -9.40 0.06 25.49
CA ARG A 535 -9.80 -0.04 24.07
C ARG A 535 -10.39 -1.39 23.72
N PHE A 536 -11.21 -1.40 22.66
CA PHE A 536 -11.66 -2.61 21.97
C PHE A 536 -12.47 -3.60 22.83
N GLN A 537 -13.08 -3.14 23.93
CA GLN A 537 -13.98 -3.97 24.76
C GLN A 537 -15.36 -4.19 24.13
N SER A 538 -15.66 -3.47 23.05
CA SER A 538 -16.87 -3.61 22.25
C SER A 538 -16.48 -3.67 20.77
N ARG A 539 -17.37 -4.20 19.92
CA ARG A 539 -17.20 -4.20 18.46
C ARG A 539 -18.30 -3.37 17.79
N VAL A 540 -18.00 -2.84 16.62
CA VAL A 540 -18.93 -2.14 15.74
C VAL A 540 -18.88 -2.74 14.33
N ASP A 541 -19.97 -2.67 13.58
CA ASP A 541 -20.03 -3.16 12.20
C ASP A 541 -19.46 -2.10 11.24
N ARG A 542 -18.21 -2.29 10.82
CA ARG A 542 -17.49 -1.36 9.95
C ARG A 542 -17.80 -1.53 8.45
N GLY A 543 -18.66 -2.47 8.07
CA GLY A 543 -18.93 -2.77 6.67
C GLY A 543 -19.52 -1.58 5.91
N HIS A 544 -18.75 -1.02 4.96
CA HIS A 544 -19.23 0.00 4.02
C HIS A 544 -19.99 -0.63 2.85
N GLN A 545 -20.63 0.20 2.01
CA GLN A 545 -21.52 -0.27 0.94
C GLN A 545 -20.81 -1.21 -0.04
N LEU A 546 -19.61 -0.83 -0.51
CA LEU A 546 -18.82 -1.65 -1.42
C LEU A 546 -18.42 -2.99 -0.78
N TYR A 547 -17.92 -2.98 0.47
CA TYR A 547 -17.53 -4.20 1.18
C TYR A 547 -18.70 -5.19 1.30
N ARG A 548 -19.90 -4.71 1.67
CA ARG A 548 -21.09 -5.56 1.79
C ARG A 548 -21.52 -6.14 0.44
N ALA A 549 -21.49 -5.33 -0.62
CA ALA A 549 -21.81 -5.79 -1.97
C ALA A 549 -20.81 -6.85 -2.44
N HIS A 550 -19.52 -6.61 -2.22
CA HIS A 550 -18.46 -7.57 -2.51
C HIS A 550 -18.66 -8.88 -1.73
N GLN A 551 -18.93 -8.83 -0.44
CA GLN A 551 -19.13 -10.04 0.36
C GLN A 551 -20.33 -10.86 -0.14
N ALA A 552 -21.45 -10.22 -0.50
CA ALA A 552 -22.58 -10.89 -1.12
C ALA A 552 -22.23 -11.53 -2.48
N ALA A 553 -21.40 -10.85 -3.28
CA ALA A 553 -20.89 -11.40 -4.54
C ALA A 553 -19.95 -12.60 -4.31
N LEU A 554 -19.13 -12.59 -3.27
CA LEU A 554 -18.28 -13.73 -2.92
C LEU A 554 -19.11 -14.96 -2.56
N ASP A 555 -20.17 -14.77 -1.77
CA ASP A 555 -21.08 -15.85 -1.38
C ASP A 555 -21.79 -16.44 -2.61
N LEU A 556 -22.19 -15.60 -3.57
CA LEU A 556 -22.74 -16.05 -4.86
C LEU A 556 -21.74 -16.88 -5.67
N MET A 557 -20.49 -16.41 -5.74
CA MET A 557 -19.42 -17.10 -6.46
C MET A 557 -19.10 -18.48 -5.88
N GLU A 558 -19.27 -18.66 -4.56
CA GLU A 558 -19.03 -19.93 -3.88
C GLU A 558 -20.23 -20.90 -4.01
N THR A 559 -21.45 -20.36 -4.09
CA THR A 559 -22.69 -21.15 -4.15
C THR A 559 -23.14 -21.50 -5.58
N SER A 560 -22.74 -20.71 -6.57
CA SER A 560 -23.16 -20.87 -7.98
C SER A 560 -21.96 -20.73 -8.92
N GLN A 561 -21.43 -21.87 -9.39
CA GLN A 561 -20.20 -21.90 -10.19
C GLN A 561 -20.31 -21.11 -11.49
N GLU A 562 -21.42 -21.22 -12.24
CA GLU A 562 -21.60 -20.53 -13.53
C GLU A 562 -21.76 -19.02 -13.36
N GLN A 563 -22.67 -18.59 -12.46
CA GLN A 563 -22.91 -17.15 -12.22
C GLN A 563 -21.68 -16.49 -11.60
N GLY A 564 -21.00 -17.20 -10.68
CA GLY A 564 -19.75 -16.76 -10.08
C GLY A 564 -18.64 -16.54 -11.10
N GLN A 565 -18.41 -17.52 -11.98
CA GLN A 565 -17.41 -17.39 -13.06
C GLN A 565 -17.75 -16.24 -14.01
N LYS A 566 -19.02 -16.09 -14.39
CA LYS A 566 -19.44 -14.99 -15.26
C LYS A 566 -19.23 -13.62 -14.60
N LEU A 567 -19.55 -13.50 -13.32
CA LEU A 567 -19.32 -12.27 -12.56
C LEU A 567 -17.82 -11.96 -12.48
N GLN A 568 -17.00 -12.96 -12.11
CA GLN A 568 -15.55 -12.79 -12.04
C GLN A 568 -14.94 -12.39 -13.38
N GLN A 569 -15.37 -13.01 -14.49
CA GLN A 569 -14.93 -12.63 -15.83
C GLN A 569 -15.33 -11.19 -16.16
N THR A 570 -16.57 -10.79 -15.85
CA THR A 570 -17.05 -9.42 -16.08
C THR A 570 -16.20 -8.41 -15.30
N MET A 571 -15.87 -8.73 -14.05
CA MET A 571 -15.02 -7.90 -13.20
C MET A 571 -13.59 -7.78 -13.76
N GLN A 572 -12.98 -8.89 -14.18
CA GLN A 572 -11.65 -8.88 -14.82
C GLN A 572 -11.63 -8.10 -16.14
N ASP A 573 -12.71 -8.16 -16.92
CA ASP A 573 -12.81 -7.41 -18.17
C ASP A 573 -12.93 -5.90 -17.92
N LEU A 574 -13.62 -5.47 -16.86
CA LEU A 574 -13.68 -4.06 -16.44
C LEU A 574 -12.30 -3.56 -15.98
N GLU A 575 -11.60 -4.32 -15.15
CA GLU A 575 -10.24 -4.01 -14.71
C GLU A 575 -9.30 -3.84 -15.91
N ARG A 576 -9.31 -4.81 -16.83
CA ARG A 576 -8.49 -4.78 -18.05
C ARG A 576 -8.76 -3.54 -18.89
N GLN A 577 -10.03 -3.18 -19.08
CA GLN A 577 -10.41 -1.98 -19.83
C GLN A 577 -9.91 -0.69 -19.16
N GLY A 578 -10.09 -0.58 -17.83
CA GLY A 578 -9.60 0.57 -17.07
C GLY A 578 -8.07 0.71 -17.15
N LEU A 579 -7.37 -0.41 -17.02
CA LEU A 579 -5.92 -0.47 -17.12
C LEU A 579 -5.41 -0.07 -18.52
N GLU A 580 -6.00 -0.60 -19.60
CA GLU A 580 -5.61 -0.21 -20.96
C GLU A 580 -5.87 1.28 -21.22
N ALA A 581 -6.99 1.82 -20.72
CA ALA A 581 -7.28 3.25 -20.86
C ALA A 581 -6.22 4.12 -20.14
N MET A 582 -5.75 3.70 -18.96
CA MET A 582 -4.66 4.38 -18.24
C MET A 582 -3.33 4.28 -18.98
N LYS A 583 -3.02 3.14 -19.60
CA LYS A 583 -1.82 2.98 -20.43
C LYS A 583 -1.86 3.85 -21.67
N GLU A 584 -2.98 3.87 -22.39
CA GLU A 584 -3.16 4.71 -23.58
C GLU A 584 -3.02 6.20 -23.23
N MET A 585 -3.53 6.62 -22.07
CA MET A 585 -3.31 7.98 -21.56
C MET A 585 -1.83 8.26 -21.27
N LEU A 586 -1.13 7.36 -20.57
CA LEU A 586 0.29 7.52 -20.28
C LEU A 586 1.16 7.50 -21.55
N ALA A 587 0.71 6.82 -22.61
CA ALA A 587 1.35 6.81 -23.91
C ALA A 587 0.99 8.03 -24.79
N GLY A 588 0.12 8.92 -24.32
CA GLY A 588 -0.36 10.09 -25.07
C GLY A 588 -1.36 9.75 -26.20
N GLY A 589 -1.90 8.53 -26.20
CA GLY A 589 -2.91 8.08 -27.16
C GLY A 589 -4.33 8.58 -26.86
N ILE A 590 -4.62 8.89 -25.59
CA ILE A 590 -5.89 9.44 -25.12
C ILE A 590 -5.64 10.59 -24.15
N THR A 591 -6.49 11.61 -24.21
CA THR A 591 -6.58 12.68 -23.22
C THR A 591 -7.95 12.63 -22.56
N PHE A 592 -7.99 12.57 -21.23
CA PHE A 592 -9.22 12.63 -20.45
C PHE A 592 -9.59 14.07 -20.09
N ASP A 593 -10.89 14.33 -19.93
CA ASP A 593 -11.36 15.55 -19.29
C ASP A 593 -10.96 15.54 -17.80
N PRO A 594 -10.44 16.63 -17.22
CA PRO A 594 -10.20 16.72 -15.78
C PRO A 594 -11.40 16.33 -14.91
N GLU A 595 -12.64 16.59 -15.35
CA GLU A 595 -13.85 16.18 -14.63
C GLU A 595 -14.00 14.65 -14.60
N GLU A 596 -13.74 13.97 -15.73
CA GLU A 596 -13.78 12.50 -15.82
C GLU A 596 -12.71 11.86 -14.92
N LEU A 597 -11.53 12.46 -14.82
CA LEU A 597 -10.47 12.00 -13.92
C LEU A 597 -10.83 12.22 -12.44
N ALA A 598 -11.58 13.28 -12.13
CA ALA A 598 -12.01 13.59 -10.76
C ALA A 598 -13.05 12.59 -10.25
N ASP A 599 -13.89 12.07 -11.15
CA ASP A 599 -14.94 11.08 -10.85
C ASP A 599 -14.44 9.62 -11.02
N LEU A 600 -13.24 9.41 -11.55
CA LEU A 600 -12.73 8.10 -11.99
C LEU A 600 -12.90 6.98 -10.95
N LEU A 601 -12.39 7.18 -9.72
CA LEU A 601 -12.47 6.17 -8.67
C LEU A 601 -13.92 5.96 -8.20
N PHE A 602 -14.69 7.05 -8.10
CA PHE A 602 -16.10 7.01 -7.69
C PHE A 602 -16.92 6.17 -8.67
N ASP A 603 -16.81 6.45 -9.97
CA ASP A 603 -17.56 5.77 -11.01
C ASP A 603 -17.16 4.30 -11.14
N CYS A 604 -15.88 3.96 -10.93
CA CYS A 604 -15.45 2.55 -10.87
C CYS A 604 -16.12 1.82 -9.70
N VAL A 605 -16.13 2.42 -8.50
CA VAL A 605 -16.75 1.82 -7.30
C VAL A 605 -18.27 1.70 -7.45
N ASP A 606 -18.93 2.74 -7.97
CA ASP A 606 -20.38 2.71 -8.19
C ASP A 606 -20.78 1.66 -9.24
N THR A 607 -19.99 1.53 -10.31
CA THR A 607 -20.18 0.52 -11.35
C THR A 607 -20.00 -0.90 -10.80
N GLU A 608 -18.95 -1.16 -10.03
CA GLU A 608 -18.71 -2.46 -9.41
C GLU A 608 -19.86 -2.87 -8.48
N ILE A 609 -20.33 -1.95 -7.63
CA ILE A 609 -21.50 -2.20 -6.76
C ILE A 609 -22.74 -2.57 -7.58
N LYS A 610 -22.94 -1.96 -8.76
CA LYS A 610 -24.05 -2.29 -9.66
C LYS A 610 -23.92 -3.68 -10.27
N PHE A 611 -22.70 -4.16 -10.53
CA PHE A 611 -22.49 -5.51 -11.05
C PHE A 611 -22.59 -6.60 -9.98
N TYR A 612 -22.33 -6.28 -8.72
CA TYR A 612 -22.50 -7.20 -7.58
C TYR A 612 -23.96 -7.42 -7.19
N LYS A 613 -24.87 -6.53 -7.58
CA LYS A 613 -26.31 -6.61 -7.31
C LYS A 613 -27.04 -7.15 -8.53
#